data_AF-K1N416-F1
#
_entry.id   AF-K1N416-F1
#
_cell.length_a   1.000
_cell.length_b   1.000
_cell.length_c   1.000
_cell.angle_alpha   90.00
_cell.angle_beta   90.00
_cell.angle_gamma   90.00
#
_symmetry.space_group_name_H-M   'P 1'
#
loop_
_entity.id
_entity.type
_entity.pdbx_description
1 polymer ?
#
loop_
_entity_poly.entity_id
_entity_poly.type
_entity_poly.pdbx_seq_one_letter_code
_entity_poly.pdbx_strand_id
1 'polypeptide(L)'
;MTKKEIERKYGKTKLDHALSYFCMAFEKILEFLSIIFVPLLVVQQTVLYGENHPDVVLPALSIVTALVIVIGALVIKHNKK
;
A
#
# COMPACT_ATOMS: atom_id res chain seq x y z
N MET A 1 3.41 28.38 5.18
CA MET A 1 4.15 27.36 5.95
C MET A 1 5.28 28.07 6.67
N THR A 2 5.31 28.01 8.00
CA THR A 2 6.36 28.66 8.81
C THR A 2 7.64 27.83 8.80
N LYS A 3 8.80 28.44 9.07
CA LYS A 3 10.11 27.75 9.09
C LYS A 3 10.11 26.51 10.01
N LYS A 4 9.44 26.59 11.17
CA LYS A 4 9.24 25.45 12.09
C LYS A 4 8.45 24.31 11.46
N GLU A 5 7.43 24.59 10.65
CA GLU A 5 6.66 23.54 9.96
C GLU A 5 7.49 22.86 8.88
N ILE A 6 8.34 23.61 8.17
CA ILE A 6 9.21 23.09 7.12
C ILE A 6 10.26 22.15 7.72
N GLU A 7 10.92 22.58 8.80
CA GLU A 7 11.89 21.74 9.51
C GLU A 7 11.25 20.48 10.11
N ARG A 8 9.99 20.54 10.54
CA ARG A 8 9.24 19.36 11.02
C ARG A 8 8.94 18.37 9.89
N LYS A 9 8.61 18.86 8.69
CA LYS A 9 8.12 18.02 7.58
C LYS A 9 9.25 17.45 6.71
N TYR A 10 10.35 18.20 6.56
CA TYR A 10 11.42 17.88 5.61
C TYR A 10 12.81 17.83 6.25
N GLY A 11 12.91 18.02 7.57
CA GLY A 11 14.18 18.06 8.29
C GLY A 11 14.90 19.41 8.19
N LYS A 12 16.03 19.51 8.91
CA LYS A 12 16.77 20.78 9.09
C LYS A 12 17.82 21.00 8.01
N THR A 13 18.35 19.93 7.42
CA THR A 13 19.43 20.00 6.45
C THR A 13 18.91 19.89 5.01
N LYS A 14 19.73 20.34 4.04
CA LYS A 14 19.41 20.16 2.62
C LYS A 14 19.32 18.70 2.21
N LEU A 15 20.10 17.83 2.87
CA LEU A 15 20.09 16.38 2.64
C LEU A 15 18.77 15.76 3.12
N ASP A 16 18.30 16.13 4.32
CA ASP A 16 17.02 15.66 4.86
C ASP A 16 15.86 16.04 3.94
N HIS A 17 15.92 17.23 3.37
CA HIS A 17 14.92 17.73 2.44
C HIS A 17 14.85 16.90 1.16
N ALA A 18 16.00 16.57 0.58
CA ALA A 18 16.10 15.73 -0.61
C ALA A 18 15.62 14.30 -0.32
N LEU A 19 16.02 13.72 0.81
CA LEU A 19 15.57 12.40 1.25
C LEU A 19 14.07 12.36 1.50
N SER A 20 13.50 13.42 2.09
CA SER A 20 12.06 13.54 2.33
C SER A 20 11.27 13.60 1.01
N TYR A 21 11.75 14.34 0.02
CA TYR A 21 11.13 14.35 -1.31
C TYR A 21 11.25 13.00 -2.03
N PHE A 22 12.40 12.34 -1.90
CA PHE A 22 12.58 11.00 -2.48
C PHE A 22 11.64 9.99 -1.85
N CYS A 23 11.49 10.02 -0.52
CA CYS A 23 10.58 9.15 0.21
C CYS A 23 9.12 9.40 -0.20
N MET A 24 8.69 10.66 -0.32
CA MET A 24 7.33 11.01 -0.79
C MET A 24 7.09 10.53 -2.23
N ALA A 25 8.08 10.63 -3.11
CA ALA A 25 7.97 10.12 -4.48
C ALA A 25 7.86 8.59 -4.49
N PHE A 26 8.66 7.91 -3.66
CA PHE A 26 8.65 6.45 -3.57
C PHE A 26 7.33 5.92 -2.97
N GLU A 27 6.77 6.62 -1.98
CA GLU A 27 5.45 6.30 -1.43
C GLU A 27 4.37 6.33 -2.51
N LYS A 28 4.39 7.32 -3.41
CA LYS A 28 3.45 7.43 -4.54
C LYS A 28 3.64 6.33 -5.57
N ILE A 29 4.90 5.95 -5.85
CA ILE A 29 5.20 4.83 -6.74
C ILE A 29 4.68 3.53 -6.13
N LEU A 30 4.93 3.28 -4.84
CA LEU A 30 4.44 2.09 -4.13
C LEU A 30 2.91 2.05 -4.10
N GLU A 31 2.25 3.18 -3.86
CA GLU A 31 0.79 3.29 -3.91
C GLU A 31 0.26 2.87 -5.29
N PHE A 32 0.83 3.41 -6.37
CA PHE A 32 0.46 3.04 -7.74
C PHE A 32 0.72 1.55 -8.04
N LEU A 33 1.89 1.05 -7.66
CA LEU A 33 2.26 -0.36 -7.84
C LEU A 33 1.30 -1.27 -7.07
N SER A 34 0.87 -0.89 -5.87
CA SER A 34 -0.08 -1.68 -5.09
C SER A 34 -1.46 -1.77 -5.74
N ILE A 35 -1.94 -0.69 -6.36
CA ILE A 35 -3.22 -0.65 -7.09
C ILE A 35 -3.20 -1.59 -8.29
N ILE A 36 -2.06 -1.74 -8.96
CA ILE A 36 -1.93 -2.60 -10.14
C ILE A 36 -1.62 -4.04 -9.75
N PHE A 37 -0.61 -4.25 -8.91
CA PHE A 37 -0.10 -5.59 -8.62
C PHE A 37 -1.03 -6.39 -7.72
N VAL A 38 -1.76 -5.78 -6.80
CA VAL A 38 -2.68 -6.54 -5.92
C VAL A 38 -3.78 -7.23 -6.74
N PRO A 39 -4.52 -6.54 -7.63
CA PRO A 39 -5.49 -7.21 -8.52
C PRO A 39 -4.83 -8.19 -9.48
N LEU A 40 -3.67 -7.85 -10.05
CA LEU A 40 -2.97 -8.73 -11.00
C LEU A 40 -2.57 -10.06 -10.32
N LEU A 41 -2.12 -10.00 -9.07
CA LEU A 41 -1.73 -11.16 -8.30
C LEU A 41 -2.94 -12.02 -7.92
N VAL A 42 -4.10 -11.41 -7.61
CA VAL A 42 -5.37 -12.12 -7.44
C VAL A 42 -5.75 -12.87 -8.72
N VAL A 43 -5.72 -12.20 -9.87
CA VAL A 43 -6.04 -12.81 -11.17
C VAL A 43 -5.08 -13.97 -11.46
N GLN A 44 -3.78 -13.76 -11.30
CA GLN A 44 -2.76 -14.79 -11.52
C GLN A 44 -2.99 -16.02 -10.62
N GLN A 45 -3.32 -15.82 -9.33
CA GLN A 45 -3.59 -16.93 -8.42
C GLN A 45 -4.87 -17.69 -8.80
N THR A 46 -5.93 -16.97 -9.19
CA THR A 46 -7.17 -17.60 -9.68
C THR A 46 -6.99 -18.37 -10.98
N VAL A 47 -6.22 -17.84 -11.94
CA VAL A 47 -6.02 -18.48 -13.25
C VAL A 47 -5.06 -19.66 -13.15
N LEU A 48 -3.93 -19.52 -12.46
CA LEU A 48 -2.91 -20.58 -12.41
C LEU A 48 -3.27 -21.72 -11.44
N TYR A 49 -3.85 -21.38 -10.29
CA TYR A 49 -4.08 -22.37 -9.23
C TYR A 49 -5.57 -22.69 -9.04
N GLY A 50 -6.47 -21.78 -9.41
CA GLY A 50 -7.91 -22.01 -9.32
C GLY A 50 -8.44 -23.07 -10.31
N GLU A 51 -7.79 -23.28 -11.45
CA GLU A 51 -8.16 -24.37 -12.37
C GLU A 51 -7.77 -25.76 -11.85
N ASN A 52 -6.66 -25.86 -11.11
CA ASN A 52 -6.12 -27.14 -10.66
C ASN A 52 -6.63 -27.54 -9.26
N HIS A 53 -6.83 -26.57 -8.36
CA HIS A 53 -7.28 -26.79 -6.98
C HIS A 53 -8.22 -25.66 -6.48
N PRO A 54 -9.42 -25.52 -7.09
CA PRO A 54 -10.34 -24.42 -6.78
C PRO A 54 -10.74 -24.38 -5.30
N ASP A 55 -10.90 -25.56 -4.70
CA ASP A 55 -11.39 -25.76 -3.32
C ASP A 55 -10.44 -25.20 -2.26
N VAL A 56 -9.17 -25.00 -2.60
CA VAL A 56 -8.13 -24.51 -1.69
C VAL A 56 -7.81 -23.05 -1.97
N VAL A 57 -7.78 -22.66 -3.24
CA VAL A 57 -7.30 -21.36 -3.70
C VAL A 57 -8.34 -20.27 -3.49
N LEU A 58 -9.62 -20.54 -3.80
CA LEU A 58 -10.69 -19.55 -3.64
C LEU A 58 -10.92 -19.17 -2.16
N PRO A 59 -10.95 -20.13 -1.20
CA PRO A 59 -11.07 -19.77 0.22
C PRO A 59 -9.86 -18.97 0.71
N ALA A 60 -8.64 -19.38 0.37
CA ALA A 60 -7.43 -18.68 0.79
C ALA A 60 -7.41 -17.23 0.28
N LEU A 61 -7.73 -17.01 -1.00
CA LEU A 61 -7.85 -15.67 -1.59
C LEU A 61 -8.93 -14.83 -0.93
N SER A 62 -10.09 -15.43 -0.62
CA SER A 62 -11.18 -14.69 0.04
C SER A 62 -10.79 -14.21 1.44
N ILE A 63 -10.08 -15.04 2.21
CA ILE A 63 -9.57 -14.70 3.55
C ILE A 63 -8.55 -13.58 3.46
N VAL A 64 -7.57 -13.70 2.55
CA VAL A 64 -6.53 -12.68 2.34
C VAL A 64 -7.17 -11.35 1.92
N THR A 65 -8.11 -11.38 0.98
CA THR A 65 -8.82 -10.18 0.52
C THR A 65 -9.62 -9.52 1.63
N ALA A 66 -10.34 -10.31 2.44
CA ALA A 66 -11.08 -9.79 3.58
C ALA A 66 -10.15 -9.12 4.61
N LEU A 67 -9.00 -9.72 4.91
CA LEU A 67 -8.00 -9.13 5.81
C LEU A 67 -7.46 -7.79 5.28
N VAL A 68 -7.13 -7.72 3.98
CA VAL A 68 -6.66 -6.48 3.36
C VAL A 68 -7.71 -5.37 3.45
N ILE A 69 -8.99 -5.68 3.20
CA ILE A 69 -10.09 -4.72 3.31
C ILE A 69 -10.25 -4.23 4.76
N VAL A 70 -10.25 -5.13 5.74
CA VAL A 70 -10.41 -4.77 7.16
C VAL A 70 -9.24 -3.90 7.63
N ILE A 71 -8.00 -4.28 7.30
CA ILE A 71 -6.82 -3.50 7.66
C ILE A 71 -6.87 -2.13 6.98
N GLY A 72 -7.20 -2.08 5.68
CA GLY A 72 -7.36 -0.83 4.94
C GLY A 72 -8.41 0.09 5.58
N ALA A 73 -9.57 -0.46 5.96
CA ALA A 73 -10.62 0.30 6.63
C ALA A 73 -10.17 0.83 8.00
N LEU A 74 -9.42 0.04 8.78
CA LEU A 74 -8.86 0.48 10.06
C LEU A 74 -7.83 1.60 9.87
N VAL A 75 -6.95 1.49 8.88
CA VAL A 75 -5.95 2.52 8.55
C VAL A 75 -6.65 3.83 8.14
N ILE A 76 -7.67 3.75 7.28
CA ILE A 76 -8.47 4.93 6.88
C ILE A 76 -9.16 5.55 8.10
N LYS A 77 -9.75 4.73 8.98
CA LYS A 77 -10.39 5.20 10.20
C LYS A 77 -9.40 5.87 11.16
N HIS A 78 -8.18 5.37 11.25
CA HIS A 78 -7.13 5.95 12.08
C HIS A 78 -6.63 7.28 11.53
N ASN A 79 -6.43 7.40 10.20
CA ASN A 79 -5.98 8.63 9.56
C ASN A 79 -7.05 9.72 9.44
N LYS A 80 -8.33 9.40 9.64
CA LYS A 80 -9.44 10.37 9.71
C LYS A 80 -9.67 10.97 11.11
N LYS A 81 -9.04 10.42 12.15
CA LYS A 81 -9.07 10.98 13.52
C LYS A 81 -7.90 11.92 13.74
#